data_AF-C9YZQ8-F1
#
_entry.id   AF-C9YZQ8-F1
#
_cell.length_a   1.000
_cell.length_b   1.000
_cell.length_c   1.000
_cell.angle_alpha   90.00
_cell.angle_beta   90.00
_cell.angle_gamma   90.00
#
_symmetry.space_group_name_H-M   'P 1'
#
loop_
_entity.id
_entity.type
_entity.pdbx_description
1 polymer ?
#
loop_
_entity_poly.entity_id
_entity_poly.type
_entity_poly.pdbx_seq_one_letter_code
_entity_poly.pdbx_strand_id
1 'polypeptide(L)'
;MPQGQPSVVPDDGLTTRQRRNRPLVFVHTGIGKGKSTAAFGLALRAWNQGWPIGVFQFVKSAKWKVGEENALRVLGASGEGGSVDWHKMGEGWSWVQRDGQMDNEEKAREGWEQVKRDLAAETYKLYVLDEFAYPLHWGWIDTDEVVEVLRDRPGTQHVVITGRNAPEKLVDFADLVTDMSKVKHPMDAGQKGQRGIEW
;
A
#
# COMPACT_ATOMS: atom_id res chain seq x y z
N MET A 1 3.49 23.02 -17.00
CA MET A 1 2.93 22.52 -15.72
C MET A 1 1.50 23.02 -15.65
N PRO A 2 0.48 22.16 -15.51
CA PRO A 2 -0.87 22.65 -15.22
C PRO A 2 -0.80 23.57 -13.99
N GLN A 3 -1.54 24.68 -13.98
CA GLN A 3 -1.42 25.74 -12.98
C GLN A 3 -1.74 25.31 -11.52
N GLY A 4 -1.98 24.02 -11.27
CA GLY A 4 -2.21 23.47 -9.94
C GLY A 4 -3.47 24.02 -9.26
N GLN A 5 -4.35 24.66 -10.03
CA GLN A 5 -5.59 25.23 -9.50
C GLN A 5 -6.62 24.10 -9.33
N PRO A 6 -7.10 23.84 -8.10
CA PRO A 6 -8.18 22.89 -7.89
C PRO A 6 -9.47 23.39 -8.53
N SER A 7 -10.33 22.48 -8.98
CA SER A 7 -11.64 22.82 -9.55
C SER A 7 -12.61 23.38 -8.51
N VAL A 8 -12.41 23.04 -7.24
CA VAL A 8 -13.24 23.47 -6.10
C VAL A 8 -12.33 23.72 -4.89
N VAL A 9 -12.61 24.78 -4.13
CA VAL A 9 -12.04 25.03 -2.80
C VAL A 9 -13.20 25.10 -1.80
N PRO A 10 -13.34 24.12 -0.89
CA PRO A 10 -14.38 24.13 0.13
C PRO A 10 -14.25 25.32 1.10
N ASP A 11 -15.37 25.76 1.69
CA ASP A 11 -15.39 26.76 2.75
C ASP A 11 -15.29 26.10 4.14
N ASP A 12 -14.16 25.45 4.40
CA ASP A 12 -13.88 24.74 5.68
C ASP A 12 -12.77 25.41 6.51
N GLY A 13 -12.34 26.62 6.11
CA GLY A 13 -11.31 27.40 6.79
C GLY A 13 -9.87 26.91 6.63
N LEU A 14 -9.61 25.84 5.86
CA LEU A 14 -8.25 25.34 5.66
C LEU A 14 -7.47 26.15 4.62
N THR A 15 -6.24 26.52 4.96
CA THR A 15 -5.28 27.11 4.02
C THR A 15 -4.85 26.10 2.94
N THR A 16 -4.39 26.59 1.79
CA THR A 16 -3.81 25.75 0.73
C THR A 16 -2.69 24.83 1.24
N ARG A 17 -1.85 25.33 2.17
CA ARG A 17 -0.76 24.54 2.77
C ARG A 17 -1.31 23.43 3.67
N GLN A 18 -2.30 23.73 4.50
CA GLN A 18 -2.92 22.72 5.37
C GLN A 18 -3.58 21.62 4.53
N ARG A 19 -4.35 21.99 3.49
CA ARG A 19 -4.96 21.02 2.58
C ARG A 19 -3.94 20.10 1.91
N ARG A 20 -2.85 20.68 1.37
CA ARG A 20 -1.79 19.93 0.67
C ARG A 20 -1.09 18.91 1.55
N ASN A 21 -1.00 19.16 2.84
CA ASN A 21 -0.26 18.33 3.78
C ASN A 21 -1.16 17.36 4.56
N ARG A 22 -2.44 17.24 4.20
CA ARG A 22 -3.33 16.24 4.80
C ARG A 22 -2.83 14.82 4.48
N PRO A 23 -2.95 13.88 5.43
CA PRO A 23 -2.73 12.47 5.12
C PRO A 23 -3.71 12.02 4.04
N LEU A 24 -3.27 11.10 3.18
CA LEU A 24 -4.07 10.59 2.06
C LEU A 24 -4.11 9.06 2.09
N VAL A 25 -5.27 8.50 1.77
CA VAL A 25 -5.48 7.09 1.49
C VAL A 25 -5.70 6.91 0.00
N PHE A 26 -4.84 6.11 -0.62
CA PHE A 26 -4.89 5.76 -2.04
C PHE A 26 -5.37 4.32 -2.17
N VAL A 27 -6.26 4.05 -3.12
CA VAL A 27 -6.65 2.71 -3.53
C VAL A 27 -6.32 2.51 -5.00
N HIS A 28 -5.52 1.49 -5.29
CA HIS A 28 -5.21 1.06 -6.65
C HIS A 28 -5.84 -0.31 -6.88
N THR A 29 -6.99 -0.33 -7.55
CA THR A 29 -7.78 -1.55 -7.78
C THR A 29 -7.95 -1.85 -9.27
N GLY A 30 -8.87 -2.77 -9.62
CA GLY A 30 -9.14 -3.17 -10.99
C GLY A 30 -8.37 -4.42 -11.45
N ILE A 31 -8.86 -5.04 -12.52
CA ILE A 31 -8.37 -6.34 -13.00
C ILE A 31 -7.06 -6.28 -13.78
N GLY A 32 -6.71 -5.10 -14.31
CA GLY A 32 -5.54 -4.82 -15.13
C GLY A 32 -4.22 -4.78 -14.35
N LYS A 33 -3.12 -4.81 -15.09
CA LYS A 33 -1.76 -4.67 -14.57
C LYS A 33 -1.48 -3.21 -14.19
N GLY A 34 -0.75 -3.02 -13.10
CA GLY A 34 -0.17 -1.72 -12.75
C GLY A 34 -0.27 -1.32 -11.27
N LYS A 35 -1.12 -2.01 -10.48
CA LYS A 35 -1.51 -1.57 -9.13
C LYS A 35 -0.30 -1.48 -8.19
N SER A 36 0.40 -2.61 -8.03
CA SER A 36 1.61 -2.68 -7.20
C SER A 36 2.73 -1.81 -7.77
N THR A 37 2.95 -1.82 -9.09
CA THR A 37 4.00 -1.01 -9.71
C THR A 37 3.78 0.50 -9.49
N ALA A 38 2.53 0.97 -9.50
CA ALA A 38 2.20 2.36 -9.20
C ALA A 38 2.43 2.69 -7.72
N ALA A 39 2.07 1.78 -6.82
CA ALA A 39 2.33 1.93 -5.39
C ALA A 39 3.84 1.95 -5.07
N PHE A 40 4.63 1.10 -5.71
CA PHE A 40 6.10 1.12 -5.57
C PHE A 40 6.74 2.34 -6.24
N GLY A 41 6.16 2.84 -7.34
CA GLY A 41 6.56 4.13 -7.91
C GLY A 41 6.30 5.31 -6.96
N LEU A 42 5.18 5.27 -6.21
CA LEU A 42 4.92 6.22 -5.14
C LEU A 42 5.94 6.07 -3.99
N ALA A 43 6.29 4.85 -3.62
CA ALA A 43 7.32 4.58 -2.62
C ALA A 43 8.68 5.15 -3.04
N LEU A 44 9.06 5.02 -4.31
CA LEU A 44 10.29 5.64 -4.84
C LEU A 44 10.27 7.18 -4.69
N ARG A 45 9.13 7.82 -4.94
CA ARG A 45 8.98 9.28 -4.73
C ARG A 45 9.12 9.65 -3.25
N ALA A 46 8.49 8.89 -2.37
CA ALA A 46 8.58 9.10 -0.93
C ALA A 46 10.01 8.89 -0.42
N TRP A 47 10.71 7.89 -0.94
CA TRP A 47 12.10 7.60 -0.58
C TRP A 47 12.99 8.80 -0.92
N ASN A 48 12.88 9.34 -2.13
CA ASN A 48 13.62 10.54 -2.54
C ASN A 48 13.27 11.77 -1.70
N GLN A 49 12.07 11.82 -1.13
CA GLN A 49 11.64 12.89 -0.22
C GLN A 49 12.19 12.72 1.21
N GLY A 50 12.92 11.64 1.50
CA GLY A 50 13.47 11.35 2.82
C GLY A 50 12.46 10.74 3.79
N TRP A 51 11.34 10.21 3.29
CA TRP A 51 10.28 9.68 4.15
C TRP A 51 10.54 8.24 4.58
N PRO A 52 10.34 7.88 5.87
CA PRO A 52 10.35 6.48 6.29
C PRO A 52 9.16 5.75 5.67
N ILE A 53 9.41 4.60 5.06
CA ILE A 53 8.43 3.81 4.30
C ILE A 53 8.31 2.41 4.90
N GLY A 54 7.08 1.98 5.14
CA GLY A 54 6.76 0.59 5.47
C GLY A 54 6.02 -0.08 4.31
N VAL A 55 6.57 -1.17 3.78
CA VAL A 55 5.92 -2.01 2.76
C VAL A 55 5.43 -3.30 3.40
N PHE A 56 4.14 -3.59 3.27
CA PHE A 56 3.47 -4.77 3.83
C PHE A 56 2.78 -5.53 2.71
N GLN A 57 3.24 -6.76 2.42
CA GLN A 57 2.67 -7.59 1.35
C GLN A 57 1.78 -8.70 1.92
N PHE A 58 0.47 -8.63 1.66
CA PHE A 58 -0.53 -9.54 2.25
C PHE A 58 -0.80 -10.80 1.44
N VAL A 59 -0.59 -10.79 0.13
CA VAL A 59 -0.83 -11.98 -0.71
C VAL A 59 0.28 -12.14 -1.73
N LYS A 60 1.38 -12.82 -1.36
CA LYS A 60 2.32 -13.38 -2.34
C LYS A 60 2.84 -14.74 -1.90
N SER A 61 3.00 -15.63 -2.87
CA SER A 61 3.80 -16.84 -2.72
C SER A 61 5.22 -16.44 -2.31
N ALA A 62 5.78 -17.06 -1.26
CA ALA A 62 7.15 -16.84 -0.82
C ALA A 62 8.20 -17.04 -1.93
N LYS A 63 7.82 -17.70 -3.04
CA LYS A 63 8.68 -17.92 -4.22
C LYS A 63 8.69 -16.74 -5.20
N TRP A 64 7.79 -15.78 -5.07
CA TRP A 64 7.67 -14.64 -5.99
C TRP A 64 8.53 -13.48 -5.51
N LYS A 65 9.71 -13.33 -6.11
CA LYS A 65 10.62 -12.20 -5.88
C LYS A 65 10.30 -11.10 -6.90
N VAL A 66 9.84 -9.96 -6.42
CA VAL A 66 9.62 -8.77 -7.23
C VAL A 66 10.89 -7.91 -7.21
N GLY A 67 11.30 -7.38 -8.37
CA GLY A 67 12.49 -6.54 -8.49
C GLY A 67 12.46 -5.30 -7.59
N GLU A 68 11.25 -4.76 -7.33
CA GLU A 68 11.04 -3.58 -6.50
C GLU A 68 11.49 -3.79 -5.06
N GLU A 69 11.36 -4.99 -4.50
CA GLU A 69 11.84 -5.28 -3.15
C GLU A 69 13.34 -5.07 -3.04
N ASN A 70 14.10 -5.69 -3.95
CA ASN A 70 15.56 -5.58 -3.93
C ASN A 70 15.99 -4.12 -4.14
N ALA A 71 15.38 -3.43 -5.11
CA ALA A 71 15.68 -2.04 -5.40
C ALA A 71 15.40 -1.15 -4.17
N LEU A 72 14.22 -1.24 -3.57
CA LEU A 72 13.84 -0.40 -2.43
C LEU A 72 14.64 -0.72 -1.17
N ARG A 73 15.04 -1.98 -0.93
CA ARG A 73 15.96 -2.31 0.17
C ARG A 73 17.34 -1.70 -0.02
N VAL A 74 17.91 -1.78 -1.23
CA VAL A 74 19.19 -1.13 -1.54
C VAL A 74 19.10 0.39 -1.35
N LEU A 75 18.01 1.00 -1.83
CA LEU A 75 17.75 2.43 -1.66
C LEU A 75 17.59 2.81 -0.19
N GLY A 76 16.85 2.03 0.60
CA GLY A 76 16.67 2.27 2.04
C GLY A 76 17.98 2.17 2.84
N ALA A 77 18.91 1.32 2.40
CA ALA A 77 20.23 1.16 3.02
C ALA A 77 21.28 2.18 2.53
N SER A 78 20.97 2.95 1.48
CA SER A 78 21.96 3.84 0.84
C SER A 78 22.33 5.07 1.66
N GLY A 79 21.46 5.52 2.57
CA GLY A 79 21.61 6.78 3.31
C GLY A 79 21.27 8.06 2.53
N GLU A 80 20.89 7.94 1.24
CA GLU A 80 20.59 9.08 0.36
C GLU A 80 19.13 9.56 0.43
N GLY A 81 18.24 8.71 0.98
CA GLY A 81 16.81 8.99 1.06
C GLY A 81 16.20 8.48 2.36
N GLY A 82 14.91 8.19 2.33
CA GLY A 82 14.18 7.65 3.46
C GLY A 82 14.55 6.20 3.77
N SER A 83 14.28 5.74 4.99
CA SER A 83 14.37 4.32 5.34
C SER A 83 13.26 3.53 4.64
N VAL A 84 13.52 2.26 4.34
CA VAL A 84 12.52 1.34 3.81
C VAL A 84 12.56 0.04 4.59
N ASP A 85 11.46 -0.22 5.29
CA ASP A 85 11.18 -1.52 5.90
C ASP A 85 10.20 -2.30 5.03
N TRP A 86 10.46 -3.59 4.86
CA TRP A 86 9.69 -4.43 3.96
C TRP A 86 9.36 -5.75 4.63
N HIS A 87 8.06 -5.98 4.77
CA HIS A 87 7.44 -7.07 5.49
C HIS A 87 6.56 -7.90 4.56
N LYS A 88 6.69 -9.23 4.64
CA LYS A 88 5.90 -10.16 3.84
C LYS A 88 5.09 -11.09 4.72
N MET A 89 3.89 -11.40 4.25
CA MET A 89 3.05 -12.41 4.88
C MET A 89 3.79 -13.75 4.98
N GLY A 90 3.85 -14.30 6.19
CA GLY A 90 4.44 -15.60 6.47
C GLY A 90 5.94 -15.61 6.78
N GLU A 91 6.63 -14.46 6.74
CA GLU A 91 8.01 -14.33 7.26
C GLU A 91 8.04 -13.96 8.76
N GLY A 92 6.86 -13.84 9.39
CA GLY A 92 6.68 -13.35 10.76
C GLY A 92 6.55 -11.82 10.76
N TRP A 93 5.39 -11.30 11.16
CA TRP A 93 5.17 -9.85 11.26
C TRP A 93 5.60 -9.30 12.62
N SER A 94 5.64 -10.18 13.64
CA SER A 94 6.10 -9.91 14.98
C SER A 94 7.46 -10.57 15.27
N TRP A 95 8.23 -9.96 16.19
CA TRP A 95 9.50 -10.51 16.70
C TRP A 95 9.34 -11.84 17.47
N VAL A 96 8.10 -12.31 17.64
CA VAL A 96 7.78 -13.55 18.36
C VAL A 96 7.61 -14.65 17.32
N GLN A 97 8.68 -15.43 17.09
CA GLN A 97 8.58 -16.68 16.35
C GLN A 97 7.56 -17.59 17.06
N ARG A 98 6.45 -17.87 16.39
CA ARG A 98 5.51 -18.92 16.81
C ARG A 98 5.85 -20.22 16.08
N ASP A 99 6.11 -21.26 16.85
CA ASP A 99 6.26 -22.63 16.36
C ASP A 99 4.88 -23.18 15.95
N GLY A 100 4.48 -22.94 14.70
CA GLY A 100 3.24 -23.48 14.14
C GLY A 100 2.99 -23.03 12.70
N GLN A 101 2.37 -23.89 11.88
CA GLN A 101 1.88 -23.48 10.56
C GLN A 101 0.61 -22.64 10.73
N MET A 102 0.76 -21.32 10.85
CA MET A 102 -0.39 -20.41 10.76
C MET A 102 -0.99 -20.47 9.35
N ASP A 103 -2.32 -20.44 9.27
CA ASP A 103 -3.00 -20.34 7.99
C ASP A 103 -2.86 -18.93 7.39
N ASN A 104 -3.37 -18.73 6.18
CA ASN A 104 -3.23 -17.44 5.48
C ASN A 104 -4.10 -16.33 6.09
N GLU A 105 -5.24 -16.68 6.70
CA GLU A 105 -6.13 -15.72 7.35
C GLU A 105 -5.47 -15.18 8.63
N GLU A 106 -4.94 -16.06 9.47
CA GLU A 106 -4.23 -15.68 10.69
C GLU A 106 -3.00 -14.80 10.38
N LYS A 107 -2.24 -15.14 9.34
CA LYS A 107 -1.10 -14.33 8.90
C LYS A 107 -1.51 -12.96 8.36
N ALA A 108 -2.66 -12.87 7.68
CA ALA A 108 -3.19 -11.59 7.23
C ALA A 108 -3.62 -10.74 8.43
N ARG A 109 -4.35 -11.32 9.39
CA ARG A 109 -4.75 -10.64 10.63
C ARG A 109 -3.54 -10.16 11.42
N GLU A 110 -2.50 -10.99 11.60
CA GLU A 110 -1.27 -10.58 12.28
C GLU A 110 -0.56 -9.42 11.57
N GLY A 111 -0.49 -9.46 10.24
CA GLY A 111 0.07 -8.37 9.45
C GLY A 111 -0.70 -7.07 9.62
N TRP A 112 -2.02 -7.15 9.69
CA TRP A 112 -2.86 -5.98 9.98
C TRP A 112 -2.65 -5.45 11.39
N GLU A 113 -2.55 -6.32 12.40
CA GLU A 113 -2.20 -5.90 13.76
C GLU A 113 -0.85 -5.17 13.81
N GLN A 114 0.14 -5.62 13.03
CA GLN A 114 1.41 -4.91 12.92
C GLN A 114 1.25 -3.53 12.29
N VAL A 115 0.51 -3.42 11.17
CA VAL A 115 0.22 -2.13 10.53
C VAL A 115 -0.49 -1.18 11.51
N LYS A 116 -1.45 -1.66 12.30
CA LYS A 116 -2.13 -0.84 13.34
C LYS A 116 -1.14 -0.29 14.36
N ARG A 117 -0.24 -1.12 14.87
CA ARG A 117 0.80 -0.68 15.82
C ARG A 117 1.68 0.40 15.22
N ASP A 118 2.14 0.18 13.99
CA ASP A 118 3.02 1.14 13.33
C ASP A 118 2.31 2.45 13.00
N LEU A 119 1.04 2.41 12.60
CA LEU A 119 0.24 3.62 12.38
C LEU A 119 0.07 4.42 13.68
N ALA A 120 -0.27 3.74 14.78
CA ALA A 120 -0.42 4.36 16.09
C ALA A 120 0.88 4.96 16.62
N ALA A 121 2.02 4.34 16.31
CA ALA A 121 3.35 4.82 16.69
C ALA A 121 3.93 5.88 15.72
N GLU A 122 3.21 6.22 14.64
CA GLU A 122 3.71 7.09 13.57
C GLU A 122 5.05 6.63 12.97
N THR A 123 5.31 5.31 12.95
CA THR A 123 6.61 4.70 12.55
C THR A 123 7.03 5.12 11.14
N TYR A 124 6.07 5.14 10.21
CA TYR A 124 6.33 5.47 8.81
C TYR A 124 5.50 6.69 8.37
N LYS A 125 5.99 7.36 7.32
CA LYS A 125 5.27 8.45 6.66
C LYS A 125 4.47 7.96 5.45
N LEU A 126 4.91 6.87 4.83
CA LEU A 126 4.17 6.16 3.77
C LEU A 126 4.06 4.67 4.11
N TYR A 127 2.84 4.14 4.04
CA TYR A 127 2.53 2.71 4.15
C TYR A 127 2.09 2.20 2.78
N VAL A 128 2.74 1.15 2.29
CA VAL A 128 2.31 0.42 1.10
C VAL A 128 1.71 -0.91 1.56
N LEU A 129 0.39 -1.03 1.49
CA LEU A 129 -0.35 -2.24 1.81
C LEU A 129 -0.64 -3.00 0.50
N ASP A 130 0.37 -3.72 0.02
CA ASP A 130 0.33 -4.43 -1.27
C ASP A 130 -0.54 -5.68 -1.17
N GLU A 131 -1.51 -5.80 -2.09
CA GLU A 131 -2.49 -6.88 -2.18
C GLU A 131 -3.40 -7.01 -0.94
N PHE A 132 -3.52 -5.95 -0.16
CA PHE A 132 -4.35 -5.91 1.05
C PHE A 132 -5.85 -5.95 0.77
N ALA A 133 -6.29 -5.57 -0.44
CA ALA A 133 -7.69 -5.67 -0.82
C ALA A 133 -8.23 -7.12 -0.79
N TYR A 134 -7.38 -8.13 -0.97
CA TYR A 134 -7.82 -9.53 -0.96
C TYR A 134 -8.26 -10.02 0.42
N PRO A 135 -7.47 -9.88 1.51
CA PRO A 135 -7.95 -10.17 2.87
C PRO A 135 -9.26 -9.48 3.23
N LEU A 136 -9.49 -8.24 2.77
CA LEU A 136 -10.75 -7.54 2.99
C LEU A 136 -11.89 -8.17 2.19
N HIS A 137 -11.66 -8.44 0.91
CA HIS A 137 -12.63 -9.07 0.02
C HIS A 137 -13.05 -10.48 0.48
N TRP A 138 -12.10 -11.25 1.04
CA TRP A 138 -12.37 -12.58 1.59
C TRP A 138 -13.00 -12.56 2.99
N GLY A 139 -13.15 -11.38 3.61
CA GLY A 139 -13.71 -11.24 4.95
C GLY A 139 -12.75 -11.67 6.08
N TRP A 140 -11.47 -11.85 5.77
CA TRP A 140 -10.44 -12.18 6.77
C TRP A 140 -10.09 -10.97 7.65
N ILE A 141 -10.27 -9.76 7.13
CA ILE A 141 -10.09 -8.53 7.89
C ILE A 141 -11.34 -7.68 7.65
N ASP A 142 -11.88 -7.13 8.74
CA ASP A 142 -13.07 -6.30 8.66
C ASP A 142 -12.73 -4.96 7.98
N THR A 143 -13.48 -4.64 6.94
CA THR A 143 -13.31 -3.38 6.21
C THR A 143 -13.72 -2.18 7.05
N ASP A 144 -14.74 -2.31 7.90
CA ASP A 144 -15.17 -1.22 8.77
C ASP A 144 -14.08 -0.85 9.77
N GLU A 145 -13.44 -1.85 10.38
CA GLU A 145 -12.27 -1.66 11.26
C GLU A 145 -11.12 -0.96 10.53
N VAL A 146 -10.80 -1.38 9.30
CA VAL A 146 -9.74 -0.74 8.50
C VAL A 146 -10.05 0.73 8.25
N VAL A 147 -11.29 1.05 7.87
CA VAL A 147 -11.72 2.43 7.63
C VAL A 147 -11.63 3.26 8.91
N GLU A 148 -12.07 2.72 10.05
CA GLU A 148 -12.00 3.37 11.35
C GLU A 148 -10.54 3.68 11.74
N VAL A 149 -9.66 2.66 11.73
CA VAL A 149 -8.24 2.82 12.04
C VAL A 149 -7.58 3.85 11.13
N LEU A 150 -7.84 3.79 9.83
CA LEU A 150 -7.27 4.75 8.91
C LEU A 150 -7.81 6.14 9.20
N ARG A 151 -9.12 6.32 9.41
CA ARG A 151 -9.69 7.65 9.71
C ARG A 151 -9.08 8.27 10.95
N ASP A 152 -8.90 7.48 12.00
CA ASP A 152 -8.57 7.97 13.34
C ASP A 152 -7.07 7.90 13.68
N ARG A 153 -6.25 7.41 12.74
CA ARG A 153 -4.79 7.34 12.92
C ARG A 153 -4.21 8.72 13.30
N PRO A 154 -3.29 8.78 14.29
CA PRO A 154 -2.64 10.03 14.64
C PRO A 154 -1.73 10.48 13.50
N GLY A 155 -1.48 11.77 13.35
CA GLY A 155 -0.41 12.25 12.47
C GLY A 155 -0.81 12.51 11.01
N THR A 156 0.14 12.29 10.10
CA THR A 156 0.04 12.70 8.69
C THR A 156 0.58 11.64 7.72
N GLN A 157 0.37 10.36 8.04
CA GLN A 157 0.83 9.20 7.29
C GLN A 157 -0.05 8.99 6.06
N HIS A 158 0.59 8.72 4.93
CA HIS A 158 -0.07 8.32 3.70
C HIS A 158 -0.15 6.80 3.62
N VAL A 159 -1.24 6.27 3.09
CA VAL A 159 -1.45 4.82 2.94
C VAL A 159 -1.88 4.54 1.50
N VAL A 160 -1.16 3.65 0.81
CA VAL A 160 -1.58 3.15 -0.50
C VAL A 160 -1.93 1.66 -0.38
N ILE A 161 -3.16 1.34 -0.74
CA ILE A 161 -3.71 -0.02 -0.74
C ILE A 161 -3.83 -0.50 -2.17
N THR A 162 -3.33 -1.71 -2.44
CA THR A 162 -3.45 -2.33 -3.76
C THR A 162 -4.24 -3.64 -3.68
N GLY A 163 -4.78 -4.03 -4.82
CA GLY A 163 -5.33 -5.36 -5.06
C GLY A 163 -6.64 -5.32 -5.82
N ARG A 164 -7.09 -6.49 -6.27
CA ARG A 164 -8.39 -6.61 -6.94
C ARG A 164 -9.52 -6.54 -5.91
N ASN A 165 -10.72 -6.22 -6.38
CA ASN A 165 -11.96 -6.29 -5.60
C ASN A 165 -11.89 -5.49 -4.28
N ALA A 166 -11.33 -4.27 -4.31
CA ALA A 166 -11.36 -3.40 -3.15
C ALA A 166 -12.83 -3.20 -2.70
N PRO A 167 -13.16 -3.42 -1.41
CA PRO A 167 -14.53 -3.24 -0.93
C PRO A 167 -15.04 -1.82 -1.14
N GLU A 168 -16.32 -1.67 -1.45
CA GLU A 168 -16.96 -0.38 -1.73
C GLU A 168 -16.76 0.63 -0.59
N LYS A 169 -16.92 0.19 0.66
CA LYS A 169 -16.66 1.04 1.84
C LYS A 169 -15.25 1.63 1.89
N LEU A 170 -14.24 0.89 1.43
CA LEU A 170 -12.87 1.37 1.35
C LEU A 170 -12.69 2.36 0.19
N VAL A 171 -13.33 2.09 -0.95
CA VAL A 171 -13.34 2.96 -2.13
C VAL A 171 -13.98 4.31 -1.80
N ASP A 172 -15.14 4.30 -1.12
CA ASP A 172 -15.86 5.52 -0.73
C ASP A 172 -15.08 6.37 0.27
N PHE A 173 -14.31 5.72 1.15
CA PHE A 173 -13.50 6.39 2.15
C PHE A 173 -12.21 7.01 1.59
N ALA A 174 -11.61 6.40 0.56
CA ALA A 174 -10.28 6.78 0.08
C ALA A 174 -10.26 8.16 -0.60
N ASP A 175 -9.18 8.92 -0.38
CA ASP A 175 -8.99 10.23 -1.00
C ASP A 175 -8.68 10.15 -2.51
N LEU A 176 -8.09 9.04 -2.95
CA LEU A 176 -7.80 8.77 -4.36
C LEU A 176 -8.04 7.30 -4.67
N VAL A 177 -8.89 7.04 -5.65
CA VAL A 177 -9.12 5.70 -6.20
C VAL A 177 -8.76 5.66 -7.67
N THR A 178 -7.91 4.70 -8.05
CA THR A 178 -7.60 4.39 -9.45
C THR A 178 -8.07 2.97 -9.75
N ASP A 179 -9.03 2.83 -10.66
CA ASP A 179 -9.38 1.54 -11.27
C ASP A 179 -8.46 1.28 -12.47
N MET A 180 -7.57 0.31 -12.33
CA MET A 180 -6.75 -0.19 -13.41
C MET A 180 -7.52 -1.25 -14.20
N SER A 181 -8.37 -0.79 -15.11
CA SER A 181 -9.12 -1.64 -16.00
C SER A 181 -8.24 -2.28 -17.08
N LYS A 182 -8.47 -3.55 -17.42
CA LYS A 182 -7.71 -4.26 -18.46
C LYS A 182 -8.23 -3.89 -19.86
N VAL A 183 -7.60 -2.93 -20.52
CA VAL A 183 -7.90 -2.60 -21.93
C VAL A 183 -7.29 -3.64 -22.88
N LYS A 184 -6.02 -4.02 -22.67
CA LYS A 184 -5.36 -5.16 -23.31
C LYS A 184 -4.28 -5.73 -22.40
N HIS A 185 -3.93 -7.00 -22.57
CA HIS A 185 -2.77 -7.59 -21.90
C HIS A 185 -2.02 -8.54 -22.83
N PRO A 186 -0.67 -8.62 -22.78
CA PRO A 186 0.09 -9.57 -23.61
C PRO A 186 -0.33 -11.03 -23.42
N MET A 187 -0.79 -11.39 -22.22
CA MET A 187 -1.36 -12.72 -21.96
C MET A 187 -2.60 -13.04 -22.80
N ASP A 188 -3.37 -12.03 -23.22
CA ASP A 188 -4.52 -12.23 -24.11
C ASP A 188 -4.09 -12.75 -25.50
N ALA A 189 -2.81 -12.55 -25.86
CA ALA A 189 -2.17 -13.09 -27.06
C ALA A 189 -1.28 -14.32 -26.76
N GLY A 190 -1.42 -14.96 -25.59
CA GLY A 190 -0.66 -16.14 -25.20
C GLY A 190 0.78 -15.85 -24.73
N GLN A 191 1.19 -14.58 -24.62
CA GLN A 191 2.52 -14.23 -24.13
C GLN A 191 2.58 -14.39 -22.60
N LYS A 192 3.48 -15.26 -22.13
CA LYS A 192 3.75 -15.44 -20.71
C LYS A 192 4.47 -14.22 -20.13
N GLY A 193 4.37 -14.06 -18.82
CA GLY A 193 5.04 -12.97 -18.11
C GLY A 193 6.56 -12.99 -18.28
N GLN A 194 7.16 -11.82 -18.18
CA GLN A 194 8.60 -11.61 -18.39
C GLN A 194 9.23 -10.97 -17.15
N ARG A 195 10.42 -11.41 -16.79
CA ARG A 195 11.21 -10.80 -15.72
C ARG A 195 11.58 -9.36 -16.09
N GLY A 196 11.47 -8.45 -15.12
CA GLY A 196 11.61 -7.00 -15.29
C GLY A 196 10.34 -6.30 -15.80
N ILE A 197 9.30 -7.06 -16.20
CA ILE A 197 8.01 -6.51 -16.64
C ILE A 197 6.88 -6.93 -15.70
N GLU A 198 6.77 -8.21 -15.40
CA GLU A 198 5.75 -8.77 -14.50
C GLU A 198 6.28 -8.99 -13.07
N TRP A 199 7.57 -9.30 -12.91
CA TRP A 199 8.27 -9.46 -11.62
C TRP A 199 9.76 -9.16 -11.74
#